data_AF-A0A7V4X7D6-F1
#
_entry.id   AF-A0A7V4X7D6-F1
#
_cell.length_a   1.000
_cell.length_b   1.000
_cell.length_c   1.000
_cell.angle_alpha   90.00
_cell.angle_beta   90.00
_cell.angle_gamma   90.00
#
_symmetry.space_group_name_H-M   'P 1'
#
loop_
_entity.id
_entity.type
_entity.pdbx_description
1 polymer ?
#
loop_
_entity_poly.entity_id
_entity_poly.type
_entity_poly.pdbx_seq_one_letter_code
_entity_poly.pdbx_strand_id
1 'polypeptide(L)'
;MKQLTTHKEQLQYLKKIEGQIKGIQKMIEEERYCVDIITQIHSVIGALYRVENEIFKKHLSGCVIHAFKGKSEIEKQKKIDEVVELISRFRKII
;
A
#
# COMPACT_ATOMS: atom_id res chain seq x y z
N MET A 1 -9.08 -6.12 17.47
CA MET A 1 -10.00 -5.73 16.37
C MET A 1 -9.99 -6.86 15.34
N LYS A 2 -11.14 -7.46 14.99
CA LYS A 2 -11.16 -8.48 13.91
C LYS A 2 -11.06 -7.76 12.56
N GLN A 3 -10.04 -8.11 11.78
CA GLN A 3 -9.86 -7.64 10.41
C GLN A 3 -11.06 -8.12 9.57
N LEU A 4 -11.91 -7.19 9.13
CA LEU A 4 -13.12 -7.51 8.33
C LEU A 4 -12.78 -7.79 6.86
N THR A 5 -11.56 -7.51 6.44
CA THR A 5 -11.09 -7.59 5.05
C THR A 5 -9.84 -8.45 4.93
N THR A 6 -9.79 -9.31 3.91
CA THR A 6 -8.57 -10.04 3.55
C THR A 6 -7.82 -9.34 2.41
N HIS A 7 -6.50 -9.43 2.39
CA HIS A 7 -5.64 -8.82 1.35
C HIS A 7 -4.83 -9.85 0.57
N LYS A 8 -5.30 -11.11 0.52
CA LYS A 8 -4.63 -12.21 -0.19
C LYS A 8 -4.43 -11.91 -1.69
N GLU A 9 -5.36 -11.17 -2.30
CA GLU A 9 -5.29 -10.73 -3.71
C GLU A 9 -4.06 -9.86 -3.97
N GLN A 10 -3.56 -9.13 -2.97
CA GLN A 10 -2.40 -8.26 -3.13
C GLN A 10 -1.07 -9.03 -3.12
N LEU A 11 -1.06 -10.28 -2.62
CA LEU A 11 0.13 -11.13 -2.62
C LEU A 11 0.65 -11.38 -4.04
N GLN A 12 -0.23 -11.44 -5.06
CA GLN A 12 0.20 -11.63 -6.44
C GLN A 12 1.05 -10.46 -6.95
N TYR A 13 0.75 -9.23 -6.52
CA TYR A 13 1.49 -8.05 -6.92
C TYR A 13 2.81 -7.95 -6.14
N LEU A 14 2.80 -8.31 -4.86
CA LEU A 14 4.02 -8.40 -4.06
C LEU A 14 5.01 -9.43 -4.62
N LYS A 15 4.53 -10.59 -5.08
CA LYS A 15 5.38 -11.59 -5.77
C LYS A 15 5.98 -11.06 -7.07
N LYS A 16 5.23 -10.24 -7.83
CA LYS A 16 5.76 -9.57 -9.03
C LYS A 16 6.84 -8.55 -8.67
N ILE A 17 6.61 -7.75 -7.63
CA ILE A 17 7.59 -6.79 -7.10
C ILE A 17 8.87 -7.49 -6.64
N GLU A 18 8.76 -8.64 -5.97
CA GLU A 18 9.93 -9.46 -5.62
C GLU A 18 10.74 -9.85 -6.86
N GLY A 19 10.08 -10.26 -7.94
CA GLY A 19 10.72 -10.54 -9.23
C GLY A 19 11.40 -9.32 -9.84
N GLN A 20 10.78 -8.13 -9.74
CA GLN A 20 11.39 -6.87 -10.21
C GLN A 20 12.62 -6.49 -9.40
N ILE A 21 12.60 -6.67 -8.08
CA ILE A 21 13.75 -6.43 -7.19
C ILE A 21 14.91 -7.36 -7.57
N LYS A 22 14.63 -8.65 -7.77
CA LYS A 22 15.64 -9.61 -8.26
C LYS A 22 16.20 -9.20 -9.63
N GLY A 23 15.35 -8.69 -10.52
CA GLY A 23 15.77 -8.13 -11.80
C GLY A 23 16.74 -6.97 -11.64
N ILE A 24 16.44 -6.01 -10.75
CA ILE A 24 17.33 -4.87 -10.45
C ILE A 24 18.68 -5.34 -9.90
N GLN A 25 18.69 -6.30 -8.97
CA GLN A 25 19.94 -6.89 -8.45
C GLN A 25 20.81 -7.42 -9.59
N LYS A 26 20.22 -8.20 -10.49
CA LYS A 26 20.91 -8.71 -11.67
C LYS A 26 21.43 -7.59 -12.59
N MET A 27 20.65 -6.53 -12.80
CA MET A 27 21.11 -5.38 -13.60
C MET A 27 22.34 -4.70 -13.00
N ILE A 28 22.45 -4.66 -11.67
CA ILE A 28 23.62 -4.13 -10.96
C ILE A 28 24.81 -5.09 -11.13
N GLU A 29 24.61 -6.39 -10.95
CA GLU A 29 25.65 -7.41 -11.15
C GLU A 29 26.18 -7.43 -12.59
N GLU A 30 25.32 -7.14 -13.57
CA GLU A 30 25.66 -7.02 -14.99
C GLU A 30 26.20 -5.64 -15.40
N GLU A 31 26.44 -4.73 -14.42
CA GLU A 31 26.96 -3.37 -14.65
C GLU A 31 26.15 -2.57 -15.69
N ARG A 32 24.83 -2.74 -15.70
CA ARG A 32 23.95 -2.07 -16.66
C ARG A 32 23.91 -0.55 -16.46
N TYR A 33 23.50 0.13 -17.53
CA TYR A 33 23.39 1.58 -17.56
C TYR A 33 22.52 2.12 -16.42
N CYS A 34 23.05 3.09 -15.68
CA CYS A 34 22.45 3.61 -14.45
C CYS A 34 21.00 4.11 -14.65
N VAL A 35 20.69 4.73 -15.80
CA VAL A 35 19.33 5.24 -16.07
C VAL A 35 18.31 4.11 -16.19
N ASP A 36 18.71 2.95 -16.73
CA ASP A 36 17.83 1.78 -16.82
C ASP A 36 17.53 1.23 -15.43
N ILE A 37 18.54 1.16 -14.56
CA ILE A 37 18.41 0.71 -13.17
C ILE A 37 17.47 1.66 -12.41
N ILE A 38 17.70 2.97 -12.53
CA ILE A 38 16.85 4.01 -11.91
C ILE A 38 15.41 3.88 -12.42
N THR A 39 15.21 3.63 -13.71
CA THR A 39 13.87 3.45 -14.31
C THR A 39 13.16 2.21 -13.75
N GLN A 40 13.88 1.11 -13.56
CA GLN A 40 13.31 -0.09 -12.93
C GLN A 40 12.98 0.12 -11.46
N ILE A 41 13.81 0.85 -10.71
CA ILE A 41 13.52 1.23 -9.32
C ILE A 41 12.21 2.03 -9.25
N HIS A 42 12.02 3.04 -10.11
CA HIS A 42 10.76 3.79 -10.15
C HIS A 42 9.56 2.93 -10.53
N SER A 43 9.75 1.92 -11.39
CA SER A 43 8.71 0.94 -11.73
C SER A 43 8.29 0.12 -10.50
N VAL A 44 9.25 -0.29 -9.66
CA VAL A 44 8.97 -0.98 -8.39
C VAL A 44 8.22 -0.08 -7.40
N ILE A 45 8.66 1.17 -7.26
CA ILE A 45 7.99 2.17 -6.40
C ILE A 45 6.53 2.36 -6.83
N GLY A 46 6.27 2.54 -8.13
CA GLY A 46 4.91 2.65 -8.67
C GLY A 46 4.04 1.41 -8.39
N ALA A 47 4.63 0.21 -8.48
CA ALA A 47 3.94 -1.03 -8.15
C ALA A 47 3.61 -1.13 -6.65
N LEU A 48 4.52 -0.70 -5.76
CA LEU A 48 4.28 -0.63 -4.31
C LEU A 48 3.15 0.33 -3.98
N TYR A 49 3.13 1.53 -4.56
CA TYR A 49 2.03 2.50 -4.38
C TYR A 49 0.69 1.92 -4.81
N ARG A 50 0.65 1.13 -5.89
CA ARG A 50 -0.58 0.46 -6.30
C ARG A 50 -1.07 -0.54 -5.25
N VAL A 51 -0.17 -1.34 -4.68
CA VAL A 51 -0.51 -2.31 -3.63
C VAL A 51 -1.04 -1.61 -2.38
N GLU A 52 -0.34 -0.57 -1.94
CA GLU A 52 -0.75 0.27 -0.81
C GLU A 52 -2.16 0.84 -1.01
N ASN A 53 -2.40 1.49 -2.16
CA ASN A 53 -3.69 2.10 -2.47
C ASN A 53 -4.85 1.10 -2.46
N GLU A 54 -4.64 -0.12 -2.98
CA GLU A 54 -5.67 -1.16 -2.97
C GLU A 54 -5.97 -1.67 -1.55
N ILE A 55 -4.94 -1.83 -0.71
CA ILE A 55 -5.12 -2.20 0.70
C ILE A 55 -5.88 -1.10 1.44
N PHE A 56 -5.47 0.16 1.24
CA PHE A 56 -6.07 1.32 1.87
C PHE A 56 -7.54 1.49 1.46
N LYS A 57 -7.84 1.41 0.15
CA LYS A 57 -9.21 1.43 -0.37
C LYS A 57 -10.07 0.33 0.26
N LYS A 58 -9.54 -0.89 0.37
CA LYS A 58 -10.27 -2.02 0.99
C LYS A 58 -10.51 -1.78 2.47
N HIS A 59 -9.55 -1.18 3.18
CA HIS A 59 -9.69 -0.79 4.58
C HIS A 59 -10.81 0.25 4.78
N LEU A 60 -10.84 1.30 3.96
CA LEU A 60 -11.89 2.32 4.01
C LEU A 60 -13.27 1.71 3.71
N SER A 61 -13.38 0.95 2.62
CA SER A 61 -14.67 0.36 2.21
C SER A 61 -15.20 -0.71 3.18
N GLY A 62 -14.31 -1.41 3.88
CA GLY A 62 -14.68 -2.43 4.87
C GLY A 62 -14.83 -1.85 6.27
N CYS A 63 -13.72 -1.56 6.93
CA CYS A 63 -13.67 -1.22 8.35
C CYS A 63 -14.32 0.13 8.67
N VAL A 64 -14.16 1.12 7.79
CA VAL A 64 -14.64 2.49 8.06
C VAL A 64 -16.13 2.59 7.76
N ILE A 65 -16.58 2.18 6.56
CA ILE A 65 -18.02 2.20 6.20
C ILE A 65 -18.85 1.35 7.16
N HIS A 66 -18.35 0.18 7.61
CA HIS A 66 -19.08 -0.61 8.61
C HIS A 66 -19.16 0.09 9.97
N ALA A 67 -18.13 0.81 10.40
CA ALA A 67 -18.17 1.55 11.66
C ALA A 67 -19.18 2.71 11.62
N PHE A 68 -19.36 3.35 10.47
CA PHE A 68 -20.38 4.38 10.27
C PHE A 68 -21.83 3.88 10.36
N LYS A 69 -22.06 2.55 10.28
CA LYS A 69 -23.39 1.94 10.52
C LYS A 69 -23.74 1.82 12.01
N GLY A 70 -22.80 2.06 12.92
CA GLY A 70 -23.05 2.12 14.37
C GLY A 70 -23.85 3.37 14.78
N LYS A 71 -24.46 3.34 15.98
CA LYS A 71 -25.25 4.46 16.51
C LYS A 71 -24.44 5.47 17.33
N SER A 72 -23.20 5.14 17.72
CA SER A 72 -22.37 5.99 18.59
C SER A 72 -21.56 7.00 17.77
N GLU A 73 -21.86 8.29 17.94
CA GLU A 73 -21.11 9.38 17.30
C GLU A 73 -19.65 9.44 17.77
N ILE A 74 -19.37 9.05 19.03
CA ILE A 74 -18.01 8.99 19.58
C ILE A 74 -17.17 7.93 18.85
N GLU A 75 -17.76 6.76 18.56
CA GLU A 75 -17.05 5.70 17.84
C GLU A 75 -16.80 6.08 16.37
N LYS A 76 -17.73 6.80 15.74
CA LYS A 76 -17.56 7.34 14.38
C LYS A 76 -16.43 8.36 14.34
N GLN A 77 -16.38 9.31 15.28
CA GLN A 77 -15.33 10.32 15.32
C GLN A 77 -13.94 9.67 15.52
N LYS A 78 -13.82 8.73 16.45
CA LYS A 78 -12.57 7.99 16.68
C LYS A 78 -12.09 7.26 15.41
N LYS A 79 -13.02 6.74 14.61
CA LYS A 79 -12.72 6.08 13.33
C LYS A 79 -12.26 7.06 12.25
N ILE A 80 -12.81 8.26 12.21
CA ILE A 80 -12.34 9.34 11.32
C ILE A 80 -10.90 9.72 11.71
N ASP A 81 -10.65 9.94 13.01
CA ASP A 81 -9.33 10.35 13.50
C ASP A 81 -8.25 9.31 13.16
N GLU A 82 -8.56 8.00 13.29
CA GLU A 82 -7.67 6.90 12.90
C GLU A 82 -7.31 6.96 11.40
N VAL A 83 -8.28 7.25 10.53
CA VAL A 83 -8.05 7.40 9.08
C VAL A 83 -7.21 8.63 8.77
N VAL A 84 -7.52 9.77 9.40
CA VAL A 84 -6.78 11.03 9.22
C VAL A 84 -5.33 10.87 9.67
N GLU A 85 -5.09 10.18 10.79
CA GLU A 85 -3.75 9.90 11.28
C GLU A 85 -2.96 8.99 10.32
N LEU A 86 -3.61 7.95 9.78
CA LEU A 86 -2.99 7.06 8.81
C LEU A 86 -2.57 7.82 7.52
N ILE A 87 -3.47 8.62 6.95
CA ILE A 87 -3.19 9.46 5.78
C ILE A 87 -2.05 10.45 6.08
N SER A 88 -2.05 11.04 7.28
CA SER A 88 -1.01 11.99 7.69
C SER A 88 0.38 11.36 7.78
N ARG A 89 0.47 10.07 8.15
CA ARG A 89 1.74 9.33 8.12
C ARG A 89 2.21 9.07 6.69
N PHE A 90 1.31 8.72 5.77
CA PHE A 90 1.67 8.46 4.37
C PHE A 90 2.16 9.72 3.64
N ARG A 91 1.57 10.88 3.90
CA ARG A 91 2.00 12.17 3.33
C ARG A 91 3.39 12.64 3.77
N LYS A 92 4.03 12.03 4.77
CA LYS A 92 5.39 12.39 5.22
C LYS A 92 6.49 11.69 4.44
N ILE A 93 6.16 10.66 3.67
CA ILE A 93 7.12 9.82 2.94
C ILE A 93 7.40 10.38 1.53
N ILE A 94 6.55 11.31 1.06
CA ILE A 94 6.72 12.10 -0.17
C ILE A 94 7.22 13.49 0.23
#